data_AF-A0A6A3ABX9-F1
#
_entry.id   AF-A0A6A3ABX9-F1
#
_cell.length_a   1.000
_cell.length_b   1.000
_cell.length_c   1.000
_cell.angle_alpha   90.00
_cell.angle_beta   90.00
_cell.angle_gamma   90.00
#
_symmetry.space_group_name_H-M   'P 1'
#
loop_
_entity.id
_entity.type
_entity.pdbx_description
1 polymer ?
#
loop_
_entity_poly.entity_id
_entity_poly.type
_entity_poly.pdbx_seq_one_letter_code
_entity_poly.pdbx_strand_id
1 'polypeptide(L)'
;MEVEGSAKDTVVTQVSVGGFDRHVKAKALMDYLENQVGIVWRCRLKTSWTPPESYPNFKITDTTVIRRTDDYNKVDPHAFVHFASPLTVYWAVDAAGRTELAFNNHLLKVSLGPENPFYMNRRRRNKTPFKLPDVSLEIGSFASRNEFVVSWRGPPSGVDFIVDPFDDTCKFCFSRDTAFSFKGTNEHAVIKCDFKVEFLAREIIEIKQYSEPSGLVVLLQLASSPWIWYRTADDDVEESVPFDLLDDEDQWIRTTDFTASGAIGRCNTYRVLIRPRYGKKLKNVMNHLRDRRVPMPNLKLQLSIHNEPDLGRTMSDPFYYIDYKEGFPFEIMFLVNAVMHKGIFNQHQLSEGFFNLLRNQSVEVNVAALKHIYTARLPVYDAYDRLKNVHEWLLKNPKLFRSPPQLDDVVEIRRLVITPTKAYCLLPEVELSNRVLRKYKDVADRFLRVTFMDEGMRMMNANVLTFYNAAIVREVTSTSFSRKTGVFKRVRSILTDGFYLCGRKYSFLAFSANQLRDRSAWYFAEDGKINVSQITAWMGKFTNRNIANVLPGWVSASHQHMQR
;
A
#
# COMPACT_ATOMS: atom_id res chain seq x y z
N MET A 1 1.59 7.48 -55.67
CA MET A 1 2.11 6.20 -55.18
C MET A 1 2.63 6.45 -53.77
N GLU A 2 1.75 6.16 -52.83
CA GLU A 2 2.04 6.12 -51.40
C GLU A 2 2.99 4.95 -51.14
N VAL A 3 4.02 5.19 -50.33
CA VAL A 3 4.71 4.12 -49.62
C VAL A 3 4.39 4.35 -48.14
N GLU A 4 3.40 3.60 -47.67
CA GLU A 4 3.21 3.34 -46.25
C GLU A 4 4.48 2.69 -45.70
N GLY A 5 5.15 3.39 -44.79
CA GLY A 5 6.28 2.90 -44.00
C GLY A 5 5.92 2.92 -42.53
N SER A 6 5.70 1.74 -41.97
CA SER A 6 5.20 1.48 -40.62
C SER A 6 6.20 1.78 -39.49
N ALA A 7 5.63 1.93 -38.29
CA ALA A 7 6.24 1.81 -36.95
C ALA A 7 6.62 3.13 -36.24
N LYS A 8 5.79 3.46 -35.24
CA LYS A 8 6.01 4.47 -34.20
C LYS A 8 7.28 4.11 -33.41
N ASP A 9 8.32 4.93 -33.51
CA ASP A 9 9.61 4.74 -32.83
C ASP A 9 9.46 4.44 -31.33
N THR A 10 10.05 3.31 -30.94
CA THR A 10 10.27 2.82 -29.58
C THR A 10 11.54 3.44 -29.00
N VAL A 11 11.41 4.38 -28.06
CA VAL A 11 12.56 4.92 -27.29
C VAL A 11 12.86 4.00 -26.12
N VAL A 12 13.32 2.77 -26.40
CA VAL A 12 13.82 1.86 -25.36
C VAL A 12 15.31 2.12 -25.25
N THR A 13 15.77 2.67 -24.13
CA THR A 13 17.19 2.95 -23.87
C THR A 13 17.79 2.00 -22.83
N GLN A 14 17.05 0.99 -22.37
CA GLN A 14 17.50 0.07 -21.34
C GLN A 14 17.50 -1.37 -21.86
N VAL A 15 18.46 -2.16 -21.38
CA VAL A 15 18.48 -3.62 -21.47
C VAL A 15 18.71 -4.24 -20.09
N SER A 16 18.29 -5.49 -19.95
CA SER A 16 18.68 -6.38 -18.88
C SER A 16 19.78 -7.31 -19.39
N VAL A 17 20.89 -7.45 -18.65
CA VAL A 17 22.07 -8.26 -19.03
C VAL A 17 22.31 -9.34 -17.98
N GLY A 18 22.61 -10.57 -18.40
CA GLY A 18 22.98 -11.68 -17.53
C GLY A 18 23.99 -12.61 -18.20
N GLY A 19 24.32 -13.73 -17.57
CA GLY A 19 25.28 -14.70 -18.12
C GLY A 19 26.74 -14.34 -17.86
N PHE A 20 27.04 -13.76 -16.69
CA PHE A 20 28.39 -13.43 -16.25
C PHE A 20 28.61 -13.81 -14.77
N ASP A 21 29.86 -13.83 -14.33
CA ASP A 21 30.24 -14.31 -13.00
C ASP A 21 29.81 -13.40 -11.84
N ARG A 22 29.75 -13.98 -10.64
CA ARG A 22 29.39 -13.28 -9.39
C ARG A 22 30.39 -12.21 -8.94
N HIS A 23 31.61 -12.23 -9.48
CA HIS A 23 32.70 -11.33 -9.09
C HIS A 23 32.81 -10.09 -9.99
N VAL A 24 31.92 -9.95 -10.98
CA VAL A 24 31.88 -8.79 -11.87
C VAL A 24 31.52 -7.53 -11.09
N LYS A 25 32.09 -6.39 -11.52
CA LYS A 25 31.78 -5.05 -11.03
C LYS A 25 31.00 -4.27 -12.07
N ALA A 26 30.10 -3.39 -11.64
CA ALA A 26 29.27 -2.57 -12.52
C ALA A 26 30.12 -1.78 -13.53
N LYS A 27 31.19 -1.15 -13.05
CA LYS A 27 32.14 -0.42 -13.89
C LYS A 27 32.80 -1.27 -14.97
N ALA A 28 33.25 -2.49 -14.64
CA ALA A 28 33.90 -3.36 -15.60
C ALA A 28 32.95 -3.84 -16.71
N LEU A 29 31.69 -4.13 -16.34
CA LEU A 29 30.65 -4.47 -17.32
C LEU A 29 30.28 -3.26 -18.19
N MET A 30 30.21 -2.07 -17.59
CA MET A 30 29.94 -0.82 -18.28
C MET A 30 31.03 -0.51 -19.32
N ASP A 31 32.31 -0.52 -18.92
CA ASP A 31 33.45 -0.26 -19.81
C ASP A 31 33.48 -1.24 -20.99
N TYR A 32 33.14 -2.51 -20.77
CA TYR A 32 33.03 -3.51 -21.83
C TYR A 32 31.90 -3.18 -22.81
N LEU A 33 30.70 -2.88 -22.32
CA LEU A 33 29.53 -2.59 -23.16
C LEU A 33 29.71 -1.27 -23.94
N GLU A 34 30.41 -0.29 -23.36
CA GLU A 34 30.77 0.96 -24.06
C GLU A 34 31.70 0.71 -25.25
N ASN A 35 32.68 -0.17 -25.08
CA ASN A 35 33.63 -0.53 -26.14
C ASN A 35 33.00 -1.40 -27.23
N GLN A 36 32.09 -2.30 -26.88
CA GLN A 36 31.51 -3.27 -27.83
C GLN A 36 30.26 -2.77 -28.54
N VAL A 37 29.43 -1.97 -27.86
CA VAL A 37 28.08 -1.62 -28.36
C VAL A 37 27.90 -0.10 -28.48
N GLY A 38 28.19 0.64 -27.40
CA GLY A 38 28.09 2.10 -27.39
C GLY A 38 27.84 2.69 -26.01
N ILE A 39 27.80 4.03 -25.97
CA ILE A 39 27.81 4.82 -24.72
C ILE A 39 26.73 4.37 -23.73
N VAL A 40 27.14 4.13 -22.49
CA VAL A 40 26.29 3.72 -21.37
C VAL A 40 26.12 4.90 -20.41
N TRP A 41 24.88 5.19 -20.01
CA TRP A 41 24.56 6.21 -19.01
C TRP A 41 24.55 5.66 -17.59
N ARG A 42 24.09 4.41 -17.42
CA ARG A 42 24.04 3.74 -16.13
C ARG A 42 24.17 2.24 -16.29
N CYS A 43 24.96 1.62 -15.42
CA CYS A 43 24.97 0.18 -15.21
C CYS A 43 24.69 -0.12 -13.73
N ARG A 44 23.53 -0.74 -13.45
CA ARG A 44 23.17 -1.24 -12.11
C ARG A 44 23.33 -2.75 -12.08
N LEU A 45 24.34 -3.24 -11.38
CA LEU A 45 24.57 -4.65 -11.16
C LEU A 45 23.87 -5.09 -9.86
N LYS A 46 22.94 -6.04 -9.94
CA LYS A 46 22.22 -6.55 -8.77
C LYS A 46 23.14 -7.40 -7.91
N THR A 47 23.50 -6.87 -6.74
CA THR A 47 24.25 -7.58 -5.70
C THR A 47 23.43 -7.84 -4.45
N SER A 48 22.25 -7.23 -4.34
CA SER A 48 21.34 -7.37 -3.20
C SER A 48 20.03 -8.06 -3.60
N TRP A 49 19.51 -8.89 -2.70
CA TRP A 49 18.36 -9.76 -2.97
C TRP A 49 17.52 -9.97 -1.74
N THR A 50 16.19 -10.00 -1.90
CA THR A 50 15.34 -10.46 -0.80
C THR A 50 15.68 -11.94 -0.50
N PRO A 51 15.91 -12.34 0.76
CA PRO A 51 16.22 -13.74 1.07
C PRO A 51 15.02 -14.66 0.79
N PRO A 52 15.21 -15.87 0.24
CA PRO A 52 14.12 -16.80 -0.06
C PRO A 52 13.22 -17.08 1.16
N GLU A 53 11.91 -17.21 0.94
CA GLU A 53 10.90 -17.50 1.99
C GLU A 53 10.95 -16.57 3.23
N SER A 54 11.52 -15.37 3.08
CA SER A 54 11.58 -14.34 4.12
C SER A 54 10.64 -13.17 3.80
N TYR A 55 10.32 -12.37 4.82
CA TYR A 55 9.52 -11.17 4.69
C TYR A 55 10.15 -10.03 5.49
N PRO A 56 10.00 -8.76 5.04
CA PRO A 56 10.37 -7.62 5.85
C PRO A 56 9.70 -7.69 7.23
N ASN A 57 10.49 -7.47 8.28
CA ASN A 57 10.01 -7.41 9.66
C ASN A 57 10.11 -5.97 10.17
N PHE A 58 9.01 -5.23 10.00
CA PHE A 58 8.93 -3.83 10.39
C PHE A 58 8.74 -3.60 11.89
N LYS A 59 8.60 -4.66 12.69
CA LYS A 59 8.62 -4.56 14.17
C LYS A 59 10.03 -4.35 14.70
N ILE A 60 11.06 -4.70 13.92
CA ILE A 60 12.46 -4.44 14.25
C ILE A 60 12.79 -3.04 13.74
N THR A 61 12.82 -2.08 14.66
CA THR A 61 13.16 -0.68 14.37
C THR A 61 14.65 -0.41 14.44
N ASP A 62 15.37 -1.15 15.28
CA ASP A 62 16.82 -1.10 15.41
C ASP A 62 17.45 -2.40 14.89
N THR A 63 18.14 -2.30 13.74
CA THR A 63 18.82 -3.44 13.10
C THR A 63 20.21 -3.70 13.67
N THR A 64 20.72 -2.87 14.58
CA THR A 64 22.06 -3.02 15.17
C THR A 64 22.10 -4.10 16.24
N VAL A 65 20.97 -4.40 16.87
CA VAL A 65 20.84 -5.31 18.01
C VAL A 65 20.41 -6.74 17.65
N ILE A 66 20.28 -7.07 16.36
CA ILE A 66 19.79 -8.38 15.91
C ILE A 66 20.91 -9.28 15.38
N ARG A 67 20.75 -10.60 15.57
CA ARG A 67 21.66 -11.62 15.01
C ARG A 67 21.52 -11.66 13.49
N ARG A 68 22.58 -11.23 12.80
CA ARG A 68 22.65 -11.14 11.34
C ARG A 68 23.18 -12.43 10.72
N THR A 69 22.65 -12.79 9.55
CA THR A 69 23.22 -13.80 8.66
C THR A 69 23.17 -13.31 7.22
N ASP A 70 24.18 -13.63 6.43
CA ASP A 70 24.21 -13.47 4.97
C ASP A 70 24.24 -14.83 4.25
N ASP A 71 24.03 -15.93 5.01
CA ASP A 71 24.04 -17.29 4.49
C ASP A 71 22.66 -17.66 3.94
N TYR A 72 22.36 -17.17 2.73
CA TYR A 72 21.17 -17.55 1.98
C TYR A 72 21.45 -17.58 0.48
N ASN A 73 20.63 -18.35 -0.24
CA ASN A 73 20.76 -18.48 -1.69
C ASN A 73 20.56 -17.12 -2.37
N LYS A 74 21.64 -16.62 -2.96
CA LYS A 74 21.66 -15.42 -3.81
C LYS A 74 21.22 -15.79 -5.23
N VAL A 75 20.55 -14.87 -5.89
CA VAL A 75 20.08 -15.05 -7.26
C VAL A 75 21.25 -14.84 -8.24
N ASP A 76 21.15 -15.41 -9.43
CA ASP A 76 22.19 -15.31 -10.44
C ASP A 76 22.46 -13.85 -10.87
N PRO A 77 23.74 -13.52 -11.13
CA PRO A 77 24.14 -12.17 -11.50
C PRO A 77 23.40 -11.65 -12.73
N HIS A 78 22.87 -10.44 -12.60
CA HIS A 78 22.30 -9.71 -13.72
C HIS A 78 22.40 -8.20 -13.45
N ALA A 79 22.34 -7.43 -14.52
CA ALA A 79 22.45 -5.98 -14.48
C ALA A 79 21.35 -5.31 -15.32
N PHE A 80 21.01 -4.09 -14.96
CA PHE A 80 20.16 -3.19 -15.74
C PHE A 80 21.03 -2.08 -16.31
N VAL A 81 21.08 -1.98 -17.64
CA VAL A 81 22.00 -1.08 -18.35
C VAL A 81 21.20 -0.10 -19.18
N HIS A 82 21.41 1.20 -18.96
CA HIS A 82 20.87 2.27 -19.78
C HIS A 82 21.93 2.75 -20.77
N PHE A 83 21.62 2.67 -22.06
CA PHE A 83 22.41 3.26 -23.13
C PHE A 83 21.97 4.68 -23.46
N ALA A 84 22.88 5.45 -24.06
CA ALA A 84 22.59 6.81 -24.50
C ALA A 84 21.63 6.89 -25.69
N SER A 85 21.55 5.82 -26.50
CA SER A 85 20.74 5.77 -27.71
C SER A 85 19.85 4.53 -27.75
N PRO A 86 18.57 4.66 -28.17
CA PRO A 86 17.72 3.50 -28.43
C PRO A 86 18.26 2.57 -29.50
N LEU A 87 19.06 3.08 -30.45
CA LEU A 87 19.65 2.26 -31.50
C LEU A 87 20.66 1.25 -30.92
N THR A 88 21.46 1.69 -29.94
CA THR A 88 22.45 0.88 -29.23
C THR A 88 21.79 -0.28 -28.48
N VAL A 89 20.56 -0.10 -27.98
CA VAL A 89 19.79 -1.18 -27.36
C VAL A 89 19.50 -2.31 -28.34
N TYR A 90 19.06 -2.00 -29.57
CA TYR A 90 18.83 -3.03 -30.58
C TYR A 90 20.12 -3.73 -30.99
N TRP A 91 21.22 -2.99 -31.11
CA TRP A 91 22.53 -3.57 -31.40
C TRP A 91 23.02 -4.51 -30.30
N ALA A 92 22.82 -4.14 -29.02
CA ALA A 92 23.19 -5.01 -27.89
C ALA A 92 22.45 -6.34 -27.94
N VAL A 93 21.14 -6.30 -28.22
CA VAL A 93 20.29 -7.49 -28.29
C VAL A 93 20.64 -8.36 -29.50
N ASP A 94 20.85 -7.74 -30.65
CA ASP A 94 21.24 -8.43 -31.89
C ASP A 94 22.61 -9.10 -31.76
N ALA A 95 23.61 -8.38 -31.24
CA ALA A 95 24.96 -8.92 -30.99
C ALA A 95 24.94 -10.06 -29.95
N ALA A 96 24.15 -9.95 -28.88
CA ALA A 96 23.95 -11.05 -27.94
C ALA A 96 23.28 -12.26 -28.59
N GLY A 97 22.27 -12.04 -29.43
CA GLY A 97 21.58 -13.09 -30.19
C GLY A 97 22.49 -13.81 -31.18
N ARG A 98 23.47 -13.11 -31.76
CA ARG A 98 24.55 -13.67 -32.59
C ARG A 98 25.72 -14.25 -31.80
N THR A 99 25.65 -14.28 -30.46
CA THR A 99 26.72 -14.77 -29.57
C THR A 99 28.04 -14.00 -29.68
N GLU A 100 27.98 -12.72 -30.08
CA GLU A 100 29.16 -11.85 -30.27
C GLU A 100 29.59 -11.17 -28.95
N LEU A 101 28.68 -11.09 -27.98
CA LEU A 101 28.96 -10.49 -26.67
C LEU A 101 29.47 -11.55 -25.69
N ALA A 102 30.79 -11.63 -25.54
CA ALA A 102 31.46 -12.47 -24.54
C ALA A 102 32.27 -11.60 -23.55
N PHE A 103 31.96 -11.72 -22.26
CA PHE A 103 32.65 -11.01 -21.19
C PHE A 103 33.31 -12.02 -20.24
N ASN A 104 34.62 -11.91 -20.01
CA ASN A 104 35.41 -12.86 -19.22
C ASN A 104 35.21 -14.34 -19.63
N ASN A 105 35.13 -14.62 -20.94
CA ASN A 105 34.84 -15.96 -21.50
C ASN A 105 33.41 -16.50 -21.24
N HIS A 106 32.50 -15.67 -20.72
CA HIS A 106 31.09 -16.00 -20.58
C HIS A 106 30.25 -15.26 -21.62
N LEU A 107 29.38 -16.00 -22.32
CA LEU A 107 28.45 -15.41 -23.27
C LEU A 107 27.36 -14.65 -22.53
N LEU A 108 27.25 -13.35 -22.86
CA LEU A 108 26.23 -12.49 -22.28
C LEU A 108 24.87 -12.80 -22.90
N LYS A 109 23.86 -12.86 -22.04
CA LYS A 109 22.45 -12.81 -22.42
C LYS A 109 21.96 -11.39 -22.25
N VAL A 110 21.29 -10.86 -23.26
CA VAL A 110 20.73 -9.51 -23.24
C VAL A 110 19.26 -9.61 -23.61
N SER A 111 18.40 -9.01 -22.80
CA SER A 111 16.98 -8.94 -23.10
C SER A 111 16.42 -7.55 -22.88
N LEU A 112 15.38 -7.22 -23.64
CA LEU A 112 14.72 -5.91 -23.57
C LEU A 112 13.83 -5.78 -22.33
N GLY A 113 13.76 -6.79 -21.45
CA GLY A 113 12.79 -6.84 -20.35
C GLY A 113 11.38 -7.26 -20.80
N PRO A 114 10.41 -7.39 -19.88
CA PRO A 114 9.03 -7.70 -20.23
C PRO A 114 8.35 -6.53 -20.95
N GLU A 115 7.58 -6.76 -22.02
CA GLU A 115 6.92 -5.73 -22.86
C GLU A 115 6.05 -4.66 -22.13
N ASN A 116 5.83 -4.77 -20.82
CA ASN A 116 4.90 -3.94 -20.05
C ASN A 116 5.48 -2.56 -19.63
N PRO A 117 6.74 -2.44 -19.13
CA PRO A 117 7.45 -1.14 -19.06
C PRO A 117 7.62 -0.45 -20.43
N PHE A 118 7.55 -1.18 -21.54
CA PHE A 118 7.74 -0.64 -22.89
C PHE A 118 6.62 0.33 -23.30
N TYR A 119 5.42 0.18 -22.75
CA TYR A 119 4.32 1.13 -23.02
C TYR A 119 4.43 2.44 -22.22
N MET A 120 5.06 2.41 -21.04
CA MET A 120 5.26 3.60 -20.19
C MET A 120 6.36 4.50 -20.75
N ASN A 121 7.51 3.92 -21.09
CA ASN A 121 8.63 4.65 -21.70
C ASN A 121 8.31 5.11 -23.13
N ARG A 122 7.51 4.36 -23.92
CA ARG A 122 6.98 4.78 -25.24
C ARG A 122 6.21 6.11 -25.23
N ARG A 123 5.57 6.46 -24.11
CA ARG A 123 4.66 7.63 -24.01
C ARG A 123 5.26 8.82 -23.27
N ARG A 124 6.38 8.66 -22.56
CA ARG A 124 7.11 9.75 -21.86
C ARG A 124 7.89 10.61 -22.86
N ARG A 125 7.17 11.33 -23.73
CA ARG A 125 7.80 12.11 -24.80
C ARG A 125 8.39 13.45 -24.33
N ASN A 126 7.85 14.09 -23.28
CA ASN A 126 8.25 15.46 -22.86
C ASN A 126 7.92 15.85 -21.40
N LYS A 127 7.63 14.91 -20.49
CA LYS A 127 7.21 15.23 -19.11
C LYS A 127 8.16 14.64 -18.08
N THR A 128 9.06 15.49 -17.56
CA THR A 128 9.99 15.14 -16.49
C THR A 128 9.29 15.26 -15.13
N PRO A 129 9.43 14.28 -14.23
CA PRO A 129 8.94 14.40 -12.87
C PRO A 129 9.58 15.58 -12.12
N PHE A 130 8.81 16.25 -11.28
CA PHE A 130 9.33 17.24 -10.35
C PHE A 130 9.94 16.53 -9.14
N LYS A 131 11.26 16.65 -8.95
CA LYS A 131 11.97 16.11 -7.79
C LYS A 131 12.36 17.22 -6.81
N LEU A 132 11.89 17.09 -5.58
CA LEU A 132 12.26 17.90 -4.41
C LEU A 132 13.06 17.01 -3.45
N PRO A 133 14.40 17.06 -3.51
CA PRO A 133 15.22 16.14 -2.74
C PRO A 133 15.43 16.61 -1.30
N ASP A 134 15.71 15.63 -0.43
CA ASP A 134 16.10 15.82 0.97
C ASP A 134 15.08 16.65 1.77
N VAL A 135 13.80 16.28 1.64
CA VAL A 135 12.69 16.84 2.42
C VAL A 135 12.59 16.15 3.78
N SER A 136 12.05 16.84 4.79
CA SER A 136 11.66 16.15 6.03
C SER A 136 10.20 15.72 5.92
N LEU A 137 9.93 14.45 6.20
CA LEU A 137 8.60 13.86 6.11
C LEU A 137 8.09 13.46 7.50
N GLU A 138 6.90 13.92 7.85
CA GLU A 138 6.18 13.52 9.05
C GLU A 138 4.78 13.07 8.67
N ILE A 139 4.29 12.01 9.32
CA ILE A 139 2.94 11.47 9.13
C ILE A 139 2.19 11.64 10.44
N GLY A 140 0.95 12.13 10.35
CA GLY A 140 0.16 12.43 11.54
C GLY A 140 -1.29 12.78 11.24
N SER A 141 -1.97 13.26 12.26
CA SER A 141 -3.38 13.66 12.21
C SER A 141 -3.58 14.98 12.95
N PHE A 142 -4.57 15.75 12.51
CA PHE A 142 -5.00 16.95 13.21
C PHE A 142 -5.85 16.59 14.41
N ALA A 143 -5.39 16.85 15.64
CA ALA A 143 -6.23 16.68 16.84
C ALA A 143 -7.31 17.76 16.92
N SER A 144 -6.98 18.98 16.48
CA SER A 144 -7.89 20.10 16.33
C SER A 144 -7.49 20.94 15.11
N ARG A 145 -8.13 22.10 14.88
CA ARG A 145 -7.85 22.95 13.70
C ARG A 145 -6.38 23.38 13.58
N ASN A 146 -5.71 23.57 14.72
CA ASN A 146 -4.36 24.14 14.79
C ASN A 146 -3.36 23.20 15.48
N GLU A 147 -3.76 21.99 15.82
CA GLU A 147 -2.91 21.04 16.54
C GLU A 147 -2.64 19.81 15.66
N PHE A 148 -1.38 19.61 15.29
CA PHE A 148 -0.93 18.47 14.52
C PHE A 148 -0.16 17.50 15.40
N VAL A 149 -0.65 16.26 15.48
CA VAL A 149 -0.04 15.19 16.25
C VAL A 149 0.73 14.27 15.31
N VAL A 150 2.03 14.18 15.53
CA VAL A 150 2.98 13.37 14.76
C VAL A 150 2.96 11.93 15.27
N SER A 151 2.79 11.01 14.32
CA SER A 151 2.66 9.57 14.54
C SER A 151 3.81 8.77 13.95
N TRP A 152 4.53 9.35 12.98
CA TRP A 152 5.77 8.81 12.46
C TRP A 152 6.63 9.91 11.84
N ARG A 153 7.94 9.73 11.92
CA ARG A 153 8.95 10.61 11.33
C ARG A 153 9.80 9.80 10.35
N GLY A 154 9.97 10.34 9.15
CA GLY A 154 10.85 9.77 8.15
C GLY A 154 12.32 9.84 8.54
N PRO A 155 13.19 9.24 7.71
CA PRO A 155 14.64 9.42 7.84
C PRO A 155 15.01 10.91 7.94
N PRO A 156 16.06 11.26 8.71
CA PRO A 156 16.46 12.65 8.91
C PRO A 156 16.95 13.34 7.63
N SER A 157 17.38 12.55 6.65
CA SER A 157 17.82 13.01 5.33
C SER A 157 17.56 11.92 4.28
N GLY A 158 17.70 12.31 3.00
CA GLY A 158 17.61 11.37 1.87
C GLY A 158 16.18 10.98 1.48
N VAL A 159 15.17 11.74 1.90
CA VAL A 159 13.79 11.57 1.43
C VAL A 159 13.56 12.47 0.22
N ASP A 160 13.19 11.88 -0.90
CA ASP A 160 12.80 12.58 -2.11
C ASP A 160 11.28 12.68 -2.21
N PHE A 161 10.75 13.89 -2.39
CA PHE A 161 9.36 14.10 -2.79
C PHE A 161 9.28 14.31 -4.30
N ILE A 162 8.61 13.38 -4.98
CA ILE A 162 8.52 13.33 -6.44
C ILE A 162 7.07 13.50 -6.85
N VAL A 163 6.79 14.44 -7.75
CA VAL A 163 5.48 14.59 -8.38
C VAL A 163 5.64 14.30 -9.86
N ASP A 164 4.97 13.26 -10.34
CA ASP A 164 5.06 12.77 -11.71
C ASP A 164 3.82 13.21 -12.52
N PRO A 165 3.95 14.20 -13.42
CA PRO A 165 2.83 14.70 -14.23
C PRO A 165 2.32 13.71 -15.30
N PHE A 166 3.09 12.66 -15.59
CA PHE A 166 2.71 11.65 -16.57
C PHE A 166 1.71 10.67 -15.97
N ASP A 167 2.04 10.10 -14.81
CA ASP A 167 1.20 9.13 -14.09
C ASP A 167 0.17 9.80 -13.16
N ASP A 168 0.27 11.12 -12.98
CA ASP A 168 -0.53 11.91 -12.03
C ASP A 168 -0.37 11.41 -10.58
N THR A 169 0.89 11.11 -10.22
CA THR A 169 1.26 10.51 -8.94
C THR A 169 2.18 11.41 -8.14
N CYS A 170 2.10 11.27 -6.82
CA CYS A 170 3.01 11.84 -5.86
C CYS A 170 3.69 10.69 -5.10
N LYS A 171 5.00 10.79 -4.86
CA LYS A 171 5.80 9.72 -4.28
C LYS A 171 6.77 10.29 -3.24
N PHE A 172 6.92 9.59 -2.13
CA PHE A 172 8.06 9.74 -1.23
C PHE A 172 8.98 8.54 -1.40
N CYS A 173 10.24 8.79 -1.74
CA CYS A 173 11.26 7.76 -1.89
C CYS A 173 12.39 7.97 -0.90
N PHE A 174 12.83 6.91 -0.23
CA PHE A 174 13.96 6.96 0.71
C PHE A 174 14.52 5.56 0.93
N SER A 175 15.78 5.46 1.37
CA SER A 175 16.41 4.16 1.69
C SER A 175 16.54 3.96 3.19
N ARG A 176 16.44 2.71 3.66
CA ARG A 176 16.78 2.33 5.04
C ARG A 176 17.15 0.85 5.16
N ASP A 177 17.91 0.52 6.18
CA ASP A 177 18.17 -0.87 6.56
C ASP A 177 16.87 -1.56 6.97
N THR A 178 16.65 -2.76 6.44
CA THR A 178 15.44 -3.54 6.70
C THR A 178 15.80 -4.96 7.08
N ALA A 179 15.28 -5.41 8.22
CA ALA A 179 15.42 -6.78 8.68
C ALA A 179 14.43 -7.70 7.95
N PHE A 180 14.90 -8.87 7.51
CA PHE A 180 14.12 -9.95 6.94
C PHE A 180 14.21 -11.15 7.86
N SER A 181 13.07 -11.58 8.41
CA SER A 181 13.02 -12.75 9.29
C SER A 181 12.86 -14.04 8.49
N PHE A 182 13.74 -15.01 8.76
CA PHE A 182 13.63 -16.35 8.22
C PHE A 182 12.60 -17.19 8.98
N LYS A 183 11.85 -18.02 8.26
CA LYS A 183 10.76 -18.79 8.84
C LYS A 183 11.30 -19.87 9.78
N GLY A 184 10.87 -19.85 11.04
CA GLY A 184 11.19 -20.89 12.03
C GLY A 184 12.54 -20.72 12.74
N THR A 185 13.21 -19.58 12.56
CA THR A 185 14.50 -19.26 13.18
C THR A 185 14.49 -17.86 13.79
N ASN A 186 15.42 -17.59 14.72
CA ASN A 186 15.67 -16.23 15.25
C ASN A 186 16.70 -15.43 14.42
N GLU A 187 17.15 -15.97 13.29
CA GLU A 187 18.11 -15.32 12.41
C GLU A 187 17.43 -14.31 11.47
N HIS A 188 18.18 -13.28 11.11
CA HIS A 188 17.71 -12.18 10.28
C HIS A 188 18.76 -11.81 9.25
N ALA A 189 18.33 -11.51 8.02
CA ALA A 189 19.16 -10.77 7.07
C ALA A 189 18.84 -9.28 7.21
N VAL A 190 19.86 -8.42 7.13
CA VAL A 190 19.68 -6.96 7.11
C VAL A 190 20.14 -6.46 5.75
N ILE A 191 19.23 -5.86 4.99
CA ILE A 191 19.49 -5.38 3.64
C ILE A 191 18.99 -3.95 3.55
N LYS A 192 19.79 -3.05 2.97
CA LYS A 192 19.32 -1.71 2.64
C LYS A 192 18.26 -1.81 1.56
N CYS A 193 17.13 -1.19 1.81
CA CYS A 193 16.01 -1.19 0.89
C CYS A 193 15.61 0.25 0.57
N ASP A 194 15.29 0.50 -0.70
CA ASP A 194 14.55 1.67 -1.11
C ASP A 194 13.08 1.43 -0.80
N PHE A 195 12.42 2.43 -0.24
CA PHE A 195 10.99 2.48 -0.02
C PHE A 195 10.38 3.53 -0.91
N LYS A 196 9.18 3.23 -1.40
CA LYS A 196 8.34 4.13 -2.18
C LYS A 196 6.96 4.18 -1.57
N VAL A 197 6.54 5.37 -1.15
CA VAL A 197 5.18 5.67 -0.71
C VAL A 197 4.52 6.49 -1.81
N GLU A 198 3.58 5.90 -2.55
CA GLU A 198 2.97 6.57 -3.71
C GLU A 198 1.44 6.64 -3.58
N PHE A 199 0.90 7.76 -4.04
CA PHE A 199 -0.53 8.07 -4.09
C PHE A 199 -0.81 8.93 -5.32
N LEU A 200 -2.08 9.03 -5.72
CA LEU A 200 -2.45 9.83 -6.88
C LEU A 200 -2.79 11.25 -6.47
N ALA A 201 -2.56 12.20 -7.36
CA ALA A 201 -2.91 13.61 -7.13
C ALA A 201 -4.40 13.77 -6.78
N ARG A 202 -5.27 12.97 -7.40
CA ARG A 202 -6.73 12.96 -7.11
C ARG A 202 -7.12 12.45 -5.71
N GLU A 203 -6.22 11.74 -5.01
CA GLU A 203 -6.48 11.27 -3.63
C GLU A 203 -6.17 12.37 -2.61
N ILE A 204 -5.60 13.51 -3.03
CA ILE A 204 -5.32 14.64 -2.16
C ILE A 204 -6.62 15.42 -1.94
N ILE A 205 -7.13 15.41 -0.71
CA ILE A 205 -8.32 16.17 -0.29
C ILE A 205 -8.03 17.66 -0.33
N GLU A 206 -6.91 18.07 0.27
CA GLU A 206 -6.49 19.46 0.32
C GLU A 206 -4.98 19.57 0.55
N ILE A 207 -4.43 20.72 0.18
CA ILE A 207 -3.06 21.11 0.44
C ILE A 207 -3.03 22.43 1.18
N LYS A 208 -2.40 22.45 2.35
CA LYS A 208 -2.11 23.68 3.10
C LYS A 208 -0.62 24.01 3.00
N GLN A 209 -0.31 25.29 2.87
CA GLN A 209 1.06 25.79 2.76
C GLN A 209 1.29 26.90 3.76
N TYR A 210 2.46 26.87 4.39
CA TYR A 210 2.93 27.94 5.24
C TYR A 210 4.46 27.90 5.32
N SER A 211 5.07 28.97 5.83
CA SER A 211 6.52 29.04 6.00
C SER A 211 6.86 28.99 7.49
N GLU A 212 7.92 28.28 7.82
CA GLU A 212 8.57 28.28 9.13
C GLU A 212 10.01 28.77 8.97
N PRO A 213 10.71 29.18 10.05
CA PRO A 213 12.10 29.63 9.95
C PRO A 213 13.05 28.62 9.27
N SER A 214 12.74 27.32 9.39
CA SER A 214 13.51 26.21 8.83
C SER A 214 13.20 25.92 7.34
N GLY A 215 12.10 26.42 6.79
CA GLY A 215 11.73 26.13 5.40
C GLY A 215 10.28 26.37 5.01
N LEU A 216 9.93 25.85 3.84
CA LEU A 216 8.58 25.89 3.28
C LEU A 216 7.87 24.59 3.65
N VAL A 217 6.70 24.68 4.28
CA VAL A 217 5.94 23.52 4.71
C VAL A 217 4.74 23.30 3.80
N VAL A 218 4.54 22.04 3.42
CA VAL A 218 3.38 21.55 2.71
C VAL A 218 2.70 20.48 3.55
N LEU A 219 1.41 20.62 3.77
CA LEU A 219 0.56 19.61 4.38
C LEU A 219 -0.32 19.00 3.31
N LEU A 220 -0.18 17.70 3.08
CA LEU A 220 -1.00 16.93 2.16
C LEU A 220 -1.98 16.10 2.98
N GLN A 221 -3.29 16.35 2.84
CA GLN A 221 -4.31 15.51 3.45
C GLN A 221 -4.87 14.54 2.40
N LEU A 222 -4.80 13.25 2.66
CA LEU A 222 -5.18 12.19 1.73
C LEU A 222 -6.55 11.57 2.07
N ALA A 223 -7.30 11.16 1.05
CA ALA A 223 -8.58 10.45 1.19
C ALA A 223 -8.39 8.95 1.48
N SER A 224 -7.30 8.38 0.97
CA SER A 224 -6.95 6.97 1.12
C SER A 224 -5.50 6.84 1.59
N SER A 225 -5.17 5.73 2.25
CA SER A 225 -3.79 5.40 2.56
C SER A 225 -2.99 5.23 1.25
N PRO A 226 -1.72 5.65 1.20
CA PRO A 226 -0.88 5.47 0.04
C PRO A 226 -0.48 4.00 -0.11
N TRP A 227 -0.11 3.63 -1.34
CA TRP A 227 0.53 2.35 -1.58
C TRP A 227 1.99 2.40 -1.14
N ILE A 228 2.52 1.23 -0.75
CA ILE A 228 3.87 1.07 -0.23
C ILE A 228 4.61 -0.01 -1.00
N TRP A 229 5.79 0.31 -1.49
CA TRP A 229 6.69 -0.65 -2.11
C TRP A 229 8.07 -0.58 -1.47
N TYR A 230 8.80 -1.66 -1.63
CA TYR A 230 10.23 -1.66 -1.40
C TYR A 230 10.95 -2.39 -2.53
N ARG A 231 12.24 -2.14 -2.67
CA ARG A 231 13.19 -2.96 -3.42
C ARG A 231 14.54 -2.92 -2.72
N THR A 232 15.41 -3.87 -3.00
CA THR A 232 16.75 -3.86 -2.42
C THR A 232 17.62 -2.76 -3.07
N ALA A 233 18.52 -2.17 -2.29
CA ALA A 233 19.26 -0.97 -2.68
C ALA A 233 20.79 -1.09 -2.51
N ASP A 234 21.31 -2.19 -1.94
CA ASP A 234 22.75 -2.46 -1.82
C ASP A 234 23.31 -3.06 -3.12
N ASP A 235 23.01 -2.42 -4.24
CA ASP A 235 23.49 -2.80 -5.58
C ASP A 235 24.76 -2.05 -5.94
N ASP A 236 25.57 -2.63 -6.83
CA ASP A 236 26.73 -1.95 -7.41
C ASP A 236 26.26 -1.10 -8.60
N VAL A 237 26.35 0.22 -8.50
CA VAL A 237 25.80 1.16 -9.50
C VAL A 237 26.89 2.09 -9.99
N GLU A 238 27.10 2.10 -11.31
CA GLU A 238 27.95 3.07 -12.01
C GLU A 238 27.07 3.98 -12.87
N GLU A 239 27.24 5.30 -12.75
CA GLU A 239 26.51 6.32 -13.53
C GLU A 239 27.51 7.29 -14.16
N SER A 240 27.41 7.52 -15.47
CA SER A 240 28.25 8.49 -16.20
C SER A 240 27.59 9.87 -16.35
N VAL A 241 26.33 10.02 -15.94
CA VAL A 241 25.54 11.24 -16.17
C VAL A 241 25.07 11.90 -14.87
N PRO A 242 25.07 13.24 -14.80
CA PRO A 242 24.69 13.97 -13.58
C PRO A 242 23.18 14.24 -13.46
N PHE A 243 22.36 13.77 -14.40
CA PHE A 243 20.92 14.02 -14.45
C PHE A 243 20.12 12.77 -14.07
N ASP A 244 18.92 12.98 -13.50
CA ASP A 244 18.04 11.88 -13.10
C ASP A 244 17.60 11.06 -14.33
N LEU A 245 17.98 9.78 -14.35
CA LEU A 245 17.48 8.82 -15.32
C LEU A 245 16.10 8.29 -14.92
N LEU A 246 15.39 7.70 -15.87
CA LEU A 246 14.20 6.92 -15.57
C LEU A 246 14.54 5.74 -14.66
N ASP A 247 13.56 5.34 -13.86
CA ASP A 247 13.70 4.16 -13.01
C ASP A 247 13.94 2.91 -13.87
N ASP A 248 14.79 2.00 -13.39
CA ASP A 248 15.12 0.77 -14.12
C ASP A 248 14.03 -0.31 -14.00
N GLU A 249 14.28 -1.48 -14.59
CA GLU A 249 13.37 -2.62 -14.54
C GLU A 249 13.47 -3.42 -13.22
N ASP A 250 14.23 -2.96 -12.23
CA ASP A 250 14.25 -3.61 -10.93
C ASP A 250 12.87 -3.49 -10.27
N GLN A 251 12.26 -4.64 -10.00
CA GLN A 251 10.85 -4.70 -9.64
C GLN A 251 10.60 -4.13 -8.24
N TRP A 252 9.71 -3.13 -8.16
CA TRP A 252 9.13 -2.69 -6.88
C TRP A 252 8.17 -3.75 -6.32
N ILE A 253 8.44 -4.20 -5.10
CA ILE A 253 7.67 -5.23 -4.40
C ILE A 253 6.65 -4.57 -3.48
N ARG A 254 5.35 -4.87 -3.66
CA ARG A 254 4.30 -4.36 -2.75
C ARG A 254 4.51 -4.89 -1.33
N THR A 255 4.32 -4.03 -0.35
CA THR A 255 4.43 -4.37 1.07
C THR A 255 3.36 -3.68 1.92
N THR A 256 3.36 -3.98 3.22
CA THR A 256 2.47 -3.43 4.25
C THR A 256 3.05 -2.16 4.85
N ASP A 257 2.33 -1.56 5.81
CA ASP A 257 2.82 -0.43 6.60
C ASP A 257 4.18 -0.76 7.26
N PHE A 258 5.21 0.04 6.98
CA PHE A 258 6.57 -0.14 7.51
C PHE A 258 6.79 0.56 8.84
N THR A 259 5.79 1.27 9.35
CA THR A 259 5.81 1.97 10.62
C THR A 259 5.32 1.03 11.72
N ALA A 260 6.03 0.98 12.85
CA ALA A 260 5.69 0.07 13.95
C ALA A 260 4.28 0.32 14.51
N SER A 261 3.84 1.58 14.53
CA SER A 261 2.53 2.02 15.04
C SER A 261 1.41 2.03 13.99
N GLY A 262 1.66 1.55 12.76
CA GLY A 262 0.69 1.59 11.66
C GLY A 262 0.24 3.00 11.26
N ALA A 263 1.14 3.98 11.38
CA ALA A 263 0.89 5.38 11.12
C ALA A 263 0.38 5.65 9.69
N ILE A 264 0.88 4.94 8.67
CA ILE A 264 0.45 5.14 7.28
C ILE A 264 -1.02 4.71 7.08
N GLY A 265 -1.44 3.66 7.80
CA GLY A 265 -2.82 3.20 7.79
C GLY A 265 -3.79 4.08 8.61
N ARG A 266 -3.37 4.57 9.77
CA ARG A 266 -4.29 5.31 10.67
C ARG A 266 -4.30 6.82 10.46
N CYS A 267 -3.22 7.39 9.94
CA CYS A 267 -3.10 8.82 9.69
C CYS A 267 -3.36 9.14 8.22
N ASN A 268 -3.80 10.37 7.96
CA ASN A 268 -4.12 10.83 6.62
C ASN A 268 -3.39 12.12 6.22
N THR A 269 -2.60 12.70 7.11
CA THR A 269 -1.94 13.99 6.87
C THR A 269 -0.42 13.81 6.84
N TYR A 270 0.19 14.31 5.77
CA TYR A 270 1.62 14.23 5.51
C TYR A 270 2.19 15.64 5.54
N ARG A 271 3.04 15.93 6.52
CA ARG A 271 3.75 17.20 6.63
C ARG A 271 5.13 17.06 5.98
N VAL A 272 5.37 17.89 4.97
CA VAL A 272 6.59 17.90 4.17
C VAL A 272 7.28 19.24 4.35
N LEU A 273 8.45 19.23 5.00
CA LEU A 273 9.30 20.41 5.13
C LEU A 273 10.32 20.42 3.99
N ILE A 274 10.34 21.50 3.23
CA ILE A 274 11.16 21.68 2.04
C ILE A 274 12.11 22.86 2.26
N ARG A 275 13.39 22.66 1.91
CA ARG A 275 14.40 23.72 2.03
C ARG A 275 14.04 24.95 1.17
N PRO A 276 14.25 26.18 1.65
CA PRO A 276 13.91 27.41 0.92
C PRO A 276 14.48 27.49 -0.51
N ARG A 277 15.68 26.93 -0.73
CA ARG A 277 16.34 26.88 -2.05
C ARG A 277 15.51 26.21 -3.15
N TYR A 278 14.57 25.34 -2.78
CA TYR A 278 13.68 24.67 -3.72
C TYR A 278 12.33 25.38 -3.93
N GLY A 279 12.15 26.60 -3.42
CA GLY A 279 10.88 27.34 -3.50
C GLY A 279 10.33 27.50 -4.92
N LYS A 280 11.19 27.75 -5.92
CA LYS A 280 10.76 27.81 -7.34
C LYS A 280 10.24 26.46 -7.85
N LYS A 281 10.93 25.36 -7.51
CA LYS A 281 10.47 24.00 -7.86
C LYS A 281 9.15 23.67 -7.16
N LEU A 282 9.02 24.01 -5.88
CA LEU A 282 7.79 23.83 -5.12
C LEU A 282 6.62 24.62 -5.75
N LYS A 283 6.84 25.86 -6.18
CA LYS A 283 5.83 26.64 -6.88
C LYS A 283 5.33 25.93 -8.16
N ASN A 284 6.24 25.34 -8.93
CA ASN A 284 5.88 24.58 -10.12
C ASN A 284 5.06 23.33 -9.78
N VAL A 285 5.46 22.59 -8.73
CA VAL A 285 4.70 21.45 -8.20
C VAL A 285 3.29 21.87 -7.80
N MET A 286 3.16 22.98 -7.07
CA MET A 286 1.86 23.48 -6.61
C MET A 286 0.98 23.97 -7.75
N ASN A 287 1.56 24.60 -8.78
CA ASN A 287 0.81 24.96 -9.98
C ASN A 287 0.28 23.71 -10.68
N HIS A 288 1.11 22.67 -10.84
CA HIS A 288 0.68 21.41 -11.43
C HIS A 288 -0.48 20.76 -10.66
N LEU A 289 -0.39 20.67 -9.33
CA LEU A 289 -1.45 20.10 -8.50
C LEU A 289 -2.72 20.96 -8.52
N ARG A 290 -2.59 22.28 -8.64
CA ARG A 290 -3.72 23.20 -8.82
C ARG A 290 -4.41 22.97 -10.15
N ASP A 291 -3.66 22.73 -11.23
CA ASP A 291 -4.22 22.39 -12.54
C ASP A 291 -5.00 21.06 -12.51
N ARG A 292 -4.66 20.17 -11.56
CA ARG A 292 -5.42 18.95 -11.23
C ARG A 292 -6.60 19.18 -10.29
N ARG A 293 -6.96 20.43 -10.01
CA ARG A 293 -8.08 20.84 -9.15
C ARG A 293 -7.94 20.40 -7.69
N VAL A 294 -6.71 20.18 -7.21
CA VAL A 294 -6.48 19.92 -5.79
C VAL A 294 -6.76 21.21 -4.99
N PRO A 295 -7.65 21.20 -3.99
CA PRO A 295 -7.95 22.37 -3.17
C PRO A 295 -6.74 22.88 -2.41
N MET A 296 -6.50 24.20 -2.44
CA MET A 296 -5.40 24.85 -1.72
C MET A 296 -5.89 26.08 -0.95
N PRO A 297 -6.57 25.89 0.20
CA PRO A 297 -7.09 27.01 0.97
C PRO A 297 -5.94 27.88 1.52
N ASN A 298 -6.04 29.20 1.31
CA ASN A 298 -5.12 30.17 1.91
C ASN A 298 -5.47 30.34 3.39
N LEU A 299 -4.80 29.61 4.26
CA LEU A 299 -4.95 29.73 5.70
C LEU A 299 -3.63 30.19 6.32
N LYS A 300 -3.67 31.32 7.04
CA LYS A 300 -2.60 31.65 8.00
C LYS A 300 -2.72 30.65 9.15
N LEU A 301 -1.95 29.58 9.07
CA LEU A 301 -1.99 28.49 10.02
C LEU A 301 -0.86 28.67 11.04
N GLN A 302 -1.22 28.86 12.31
CA GLN A 302 -0.29 28.70 13.42
C GLN A 302 -0.51 27.30 13.98
N LEU A 303 0.42 26.40 13.68
CA LEU A 303 0.36 25.00 14.08
C LEU A 303 1.15 24.78 15.36
N SER A 304 0.51 24.15 16.35
CA SER A 304 1.23 23.44 17.40
C SER A 304 1.50 22.01 16.94
N ILE A 305 2.76 21.59 17.06
CA ILE A 305 3.20 20.26 16.62
C ILE A 305 3.62 19.49 17.87
N HIS A 306 2.98 18.34 18.09
CA HIS A 306 3.27 17.47 19.22
C HIS A 306 3.49 16.04 18.74
N ASN A 307 4.28 15.27 19.48
CA ASN A 307 4.38 13.83 19.25
C ASN A 307 3.23 13.13 19.97
N GLU A 308 2.69 12.06 19.38
CA GLU A 308 1.77 11.20 20.11
C GLU A 308 2.48 10.55 21.32
N PRO A 309 1.75 10.26 22.41
CA PRO A 309 2.35 9.64 23.60
C PRO A 309 3.05 8.30 23.33
N ASP A 310 2.49 7.52 22.40
CA ASP A 310 2.96 6.19 22.04
C ASP A 310 3.84 6.19 20.78
N LEU A 311 4.52 7.31 20.47
CA LEU A 311 5.31 7.44 19.26
C LEU A 311 6.36 6.32 19.19
N GLY A 312 6.30 5.54 18.10
CA GLY A 312 7.21 4.42 17.87
C GLY A 312 6.85 3.12 18.60
N ARG A 313 5.77 3.08 19.39
CA ARG A 313 5.27 1.82 19.95
C ARG A 313 4.70 0.92 18.87
N THR A 314 5.01 -0.37 18.98
CA THR A 314 4.52 -1.37 18.04
C THR A 314 3.06 -1.71 18.32
N MET A 315 2.20 -1.69 17.30
CA MET A 315 0.83 -2.21 17.46
C MET A 315 0.83 -3.74 17.55
N SER A 316 0.06 -4.26 18.50
CA SER A 316 -0.23 -5.69 18.65
C SER A 316 -1.15 -6.20 17.55
N ASP A 317 -2.17 -5.42 17.25
CA ASP A 317 -3.29 -5.81 16.40
C ASP A 317 -2.98 -5.69 14.90
N PRO A 318 -3.64 -6.51 14.06
CA PRO A 318 -3.40 -6.51 12.62
C PRO A 318 -3.80 -5.17 11.97
N PHE A 319 -4.63 -4.36 12.61
CA PHE A 319 -5.00 -3.02 12.16
C PHE A 319 -5.48 -2.19 13.35
N TYR A 320 -5.44 -0.87 13.20
CA TYR A 320 -5.89 0.07 14.22
C TYR A 320 -7.43 0.14 14.25
N TYR A 321 -8.02 0.12 15.44
CA TYR A 321 -9.44 0.37 15.71
C TYR A 321 -9.63 0.81 17.17
N ILE A 322 -10.75 1.47 17.48
CA ILE A 322 -11.19 1.72 18.85
C ILE A 322 -11.85 0.45 19.38
N ASP A 323 -11.22 -0.18 20.38
CA ASP A 323 -11.73 -1.42 20.95
C ASP A 323 -13.01 -1.22 21.77
N TYR A 324 -13.58 -2.32 22.25
CA TYR A 324 -14.73 -2.36 23.13
C TYR A 324 -14.58 -1.37 24.28
N LYS A 325 -15.63 -0.58 24.49
CA LYS A 325 -15.82 0.24 25.66
C LYS A 325 -17.02 -0.25 26.44
N GLU A 326 -16.84 -0.43 27.74
CA GLU A 326 -17.90 -0.85 28.63
C GLU A 326 -19.09 0.11 28.55
N GLY A 327 -20.30 -0.46 28.50
CA GLY A 327 -21.54 0.29 28.36
C GLY A 327 -21.94 0.67 26.93
N PHE A 328 -21.16 0.30 25.90
CA PHE A 328 -21.53 0.54 24.50
C PHE A 328 -21.88 -0.74 23.74
N PRO A 329 -23.04 -0.77 23.05
CA PRO A 329 -23.36 -1.87 22.13
C PRO A 329 -22.35 -1.97 20.98
N PHE A 330 -22.12 -3.20 20.50
CA PHE A 330 -21.19 -3.48 19.40
C PHE A 330 -21.47 -2.63 18.16
N GLU A 331 -22.74 -2.42 17.81
CA GLU A 331 -23.12 -1.66 16.62
C GLU A 331 -22.69 -0.19 16.67
N ILE A 332 -22.72 0.42 17.86
CA ILE A 332 -22.25 1.79 18.07
C ILE A 332 -20.73 1.84 17.89
N MET A 333 -20.00 0.93 18.53
CA MET A 333 -18.54 0.88 18.40
C MET A 333 -18.10 0.57 16.97
N PHE A 334 -18.83 -0.28 16.25
CA PHE A 334 -18.57 -0.57 14.85
C PHE A 334 -18.76 0.67 13.97
N LEU A 335 -19.82 1.46 14.20
CA LEU A 335 -20.07 2.69 13.45
C LEU A 335 -19.11 3.83 13.81
N VAL A 336 -18.67 3.95 15.07
CA VAL A 336 -17.60 4.88 15.47
C VAL A 336 -16.32 4.54 14.70
N ASN A 337 -15.95 3.27 14.65
CA ASN A 337 -14.83 2.80 13.84
C ASN A 337 -15.05 3.05 12.35
N ALA A 338 -16.28 2.95 11.82
CA ALA A 338 -16.57 3.24 10.42
C ALA A 338 -16.30 4.72 10.07
N VAL A 339 -16.80 5.64 10.91
CA VAL A 339 -16.57 7.09 10.73
C VAL A 339 -15.09 7.44 10.86
N MET A 340 -14.39 6.82 11.81
CA MET A 340 -12.94 6.99 11.99
C MET A 340 -12.12 6.42 10.83
N HIS A 341 -12.40 5.18 10.39
CA HIS A 341 -11.66 4.54 9.30
C HIS A 341 -11.82 5.26 7.97
N LYS A 342 -12.96 5.92 7.75
CA LYS A 342 -13.20 6.82 6.62
C LYS A 342 -12.40 8.13 6.71
N GLY A 343 -11.81 8.44 7.86
CA GLY A 343 -11.02 9.65 8.09
C GLY A 343 -11.85 10.90 8.38
N ILE A 344 -13.15 10.75 8.69
CA ILE A 344 -14.01 11.87 9.08
C ILE A 344 -13.65 12.33 10.50
N PHE A 345 -13.50 11.35 11.40
CA PHE A 345 -12.92 11.51 12.72
C PHE A 345 -11.51 10.93 12.74
N ASN A 346 -10.70 11.35 13.71
CA ASN A 346 -9.48 10.65 14.06
C ASN A 346 -9.44 10.34 15.56
N GLN A 347 -8.54 9.44 15.94
CA GLN A 347 -8.39 8.94 17.31
C GLN A 347 -8.24 10.03 18.37
N HIS A 348 -7.61 11.16 18.05
CA HIS A 348 -7.34 12.24 19.00
C HIS A 348 -8.58 13.10 19.30
N GLN A 349 -9.63 12.97 18.49
CA GLN A 349 -10.89 13.70 18.65
C GLN A 349 -11.93 12.94 19.49
N LEU A 350 -11.70 11.64 19.75
CA LEU A 350 -12.65 10.78 20.45
C LEU A 350 -12.46 10.89 21.97
N SER A 351 -12.80 12.06 22.52
CA SER A 351 -12.69 12.36 23.95
C SER A 351 -13.73 11.61 24.79
N GLU A 352 -13.54 11.55 26.12
CA GLU A 352 -14.57 10.98 27.01
C GLU A 352 -15.89 11.76 26.93
N GLY A 353 -15.85 13.07 26.66
CA GLY A 353 -17.04 13.86 26.36
C GLY A 353 -17.82 13.34 25.15
N PHE A 354 -17.13 12.92 24.08
CA PHE A 354 -17.77 12.32 22.91
C PHE A 354 -18.49 11.01 23.27
N PHE A 355 -17.85 10.16 24.08
CA PHE A 355 -18.49 8.92 24.55
C PHE A 355 -19.64 9.20 25.52
N ASN A 356 -19.55 10.23 26.37
CA ASN A 356 -20.66 10.66 27.22
C ASN A 356 -21.89 11.07 26.39
N LEU A 357 -21.72 11.76 25.25
CA LEU A 357 -22.83 12.08 24.34
C LEU A 357 -23.51 10.83 23.80
N LEU A 358 -22.73 9.82 23.38
CA LEU A 358 -23.27 8.55 22.91
C LEU A 358 -24.02 7.82 24.05
N ARG A 359 -23.48 7.83 25.27
CA ARG A 359 -24.09 7.17 26.44
C ARG A 359 -25.43 7.81 26.84
N ASN A 360 -25.58 9.10 26.60
CA ASN A 360 -26.77 9.88 26.98
C ASN A 360 -27.89 9.82 25.92
N GLN A 361 -27.73 9.08 24.83
CA GLN A 361 -28.72 8.95 23.76
C GLN A 361 -29.11 7.50 23.52
N SER A 362 -30.28 7.28 22.92
CA SER A 362 -30.71 5.92 22.56
C SER A 362 -29.86 5.36 21.42
N VAL A 363 -29.85 4.03 21.30
CA VAL A 363 -29.12 3.32 20.26
C VAL A 363 -29.55 3.77 18.87
N GLU A 364 -30.85 3.94 18.65
CA GLU A 364 -31.43 4.33 17.35
C GLU A 364 -30.95 5.72 16.93
N VAL A 365 -30.92 6.67 17.87
CA VAL A 365 -30.43 8.04 17.62
C VAL A 365 -28.94 8.00 17.28
N ASN A 366 -28.14 7.27 18.06
CA ASN A 366 -26.69 7.14 17.82
C ASN A 366 -26.38 6.48 16.47
N VAL A 367 -27.09 5.41 16.13
CA VAL A 367 -26.95 4.71 14.84
C VAL A 367 -27.28 5.66 13.69
N ALA A 368 -28.40 6.37 13.77
CA ALA A 368 -28.79 7.35 12.75
C ALA A 368 -27.78 8.50 12.64
N ALA A 369 -27.26 8.98 13.77
CA ALA A 369 -26.28 10.05 13.82
C ALA A 369 -24.96 9.65 13.16
N LEU A 370 -24.41 8.48 13.53
CA LEU A 370 -23.16 7.99 12.96
C LEU A 370 -23.30 7.64 11.48
N LYS A 371 -24.43 7.06 11.05
CA LYS A 371 -24.75 6.85 9.63
C LYS A 371 -24.82 8.17 8.87
N HIS A 372 -25.45 9.20 9.44
CA HIS A 372 -25.51 10.54 8.84
C HIS A 372 -24.12 11.18 8.74
N ILE A 373 -23.32 11.14 9.82
CA ILE A 373 -21.96 11.69 9.84
C ILE A 373 -21.08 10.98 8.81
N TYR A 374 -21.22 9.67 8.65
CA TYR A 374 -20.49 8.89 7.65
C TYR A 374 -20.70 9.41 6.22
N THR A 375 -21.79 10.11 5.91
CA THR A 375 -22.00 10.71 4.58
C THR A 375 -21.08 11.88 4.26
N ALA A 376 -20.40 12.44 5.28
CA ALA A 376 -19.44 13.53 5.09
C ALA A 376 -18.29 13.12 4.16
N ARG A 377 -17.83 14.10 3.37
CA ARG A 377 -16.71 13.93 2.43
C ARG A 377 -15.38 14.44 2.99
N LEU A 378 -15.44 15.34 3.96
CA LEU A 378 -14.27 16.00 4.53
C LEU A 378 -14.12 15.63 6.00
N PRO A 379 -12.87 15.55 6.51
CA PRO A 379 -12.59 15.47 7.93
C PRO A 379 -13.23 16.63 8.69
N VAL A 380 -13.69 16.37 9.91
CA VAL A 380 -14.12 17.43 10.84
C VAL A 380 -12.99 17.77 11.80
N TYR A 381 -13.00 18.99 12.34
CA TYR A 381 -12.02 19.41 13.35
C TYR A 381 -12.40 19.03 14.78
N ASP A 382 -13.70 18.83 15.04
CA ASP A 382 -14.23 18.45 16.35
C ASP A 382 -15.32 17.38 16.21
N ALA A 383 -15.05 16.19 16.73
CA ALA A 383 -15.98 15.06 16.69
C ALA A 383 -17.14 15.23 17.69
N TYR A 384 -16.90 15.84 18.84
CA TYR A 384 -17.90 16.10 19.89
C TYR A 384 -18.96 17.06 19.38
N ASP A 385 -18.55 18.23 18.89
CA ASP A 385 -19.47 19.24 18.38
C ASP A 385 -20.23 18.72 17.16
N ARG A 386 -19.56 17.96 16.29
CA ARG A 386 -20.23 17.35 15.14
C ARG A 386 -21.31 16.38 15.58
N LEU A 387 -21.03 15.50 16.54
CA LEU A 387 -21.99 14.53 17.05
C LEU A 387 -23.17 15.23 17.75
N LYS A 388 -22.87 16.19 18.63
CA LYS A 388 -23.88 16.98 19.36
C LYS A 388 -24.85 17.67 18.41
N ASN A 389 -24.35 18.37 17.39
CA ASN A 389 -25.18 19.06 16.41
C ASN A 389 -26.11 18.09 15.65
N VAL A 390 -25.62 16.89 15.30
CA VAL A 390 -26.42 15.87 14.62
C VAL A 390 -27.46 15.26 15.56
N HIS A 391 -27.13 15.01 16.83
CA HIS A 391 -28.09 14.59 17.85
C HIS A 391 -29.22 15.59 18.01
N GLU A 392 -28.89 16.88 18.21
CA GLU A 392 -29.89 17.95 18.36
C GLU A 392 -30.80 18.05 17.13
N TRP A 393 -30.24 17.90 15.92
CA TRP A 393 -31.02 17.88 14.69
C TRP A 393 -31.95 16.66 14.57
N LEU A 394 -31.46 15.46 14.91
CA LEU A 394 -32.27 14.24 14.87
C LEU A 394 -33.40 14.27 15.89
N LEU A 395 -33.13 14.73 17.12
CA LEU A 395 -34.14 14.86 18.17
C LEU A 395 -35.26 15.84 17.79
N LYS A 396 -34.94 16.90 17.03
CA LYS A 396 -35.93 17.81 16.43
C LYS A 396 -36.72 17.17 15.27
N ASN A 397 -36.23 16.07 14.70
CA ASN A 397 -36.82 15.39 13.54
C ASN A 397 -36.98 13.87 13.75
N PRO A 398 -37.88 13.42 14.67
CA PRO A 398 -37.95 12.01 15.07
C PRO A 398 -38.26 11.00 13.94
N LYS A 399 -38.81 11.47 12.82
CA LYS A 399 -39.11 10.63 11.66
C LYS A 399 -37.85 10.08 10.96
N LEU A 400 -36.69 10.69 11.21
CA LEU A 400 -35.44 10.36 10.50
C LEU A 400 -34.67 9.17 11.09
N PHE A 401 -35.00 8.74 12.30
CA PHE A 401 -34.33 7.62 12.98
C PHE A 401 -35.30 6.51 13.42
N ARG A 402 -36.60 6.64 13.14
CA ARG A 402 -37.56 5.56 13.35
C ARG A 402 -37.41 4.52 12.24
N SER A 403 -37.01 3.32 12.62
CA SER A 403 -36.85 2.21 11.69
C SER A 403 -38.20 1.79 11.09
N PRO A 404 -38.29 1.57 9.76
CA PRO A 404 -39.43 0.85 9.19
C PRO A 404 -39.45 -0.60 9.72
N PRO A 405 -40.62 -1.29 9.70
CA PRO A 405 -40.71 -2.67 10.12
C PRO A 405 -39.75 -3.55 9.31
N GLN A 406 -38.99 -4.41 10.01
CA GLN A 406 -38.07 -5.37 9.39
C GLN A 406 -38.87 -6.34 8.51
N LEU A 407 -38.51 -6.46 7.23
CA LEU A 407 -38.98 -7.56 6.39
C LEU A 407 -38.15 -8.81 6.74
N ASP A 408 -38.82 -9.95 6.94
CA ASP A 408 -38.19 -11.22 7.34
C ASP A 408 -37.09 -11.71 6.37
N ASP A 409 -37.16 -11.31 5.10
CA ASP A 409 -36.23 -11.76 4.06
C ASP A 409 -34.96 -10.91 3.93
N VAL A 410 -34.85 -9.81 4.67
CA VAL A 410 -33.80 -8.80 4.49
C VAL A 410 -32.95 -8.68 5.76
N VAL A 411 -31.62 -8.72 5.60
CA VAL A 411 -30.68 -8.65 6.73
C VAL A 411 -29.65 -7.54 6.48
N GLU A 412 -29.36 -6.78 7.54
CA GLU A 412 -28.29 -5.78 7.55
C GLU A 412 -26.94 -6.48 7.83
N ILE A 413 -26.07 -6.52 6.82
CA ILE A 413 -24.77 -7.21 6.88
C ILE A 413 -23.67 -6.18 7.05
N ARG A 414 -22.85 -6.38 8.09
CA ARG A 414 -21.66 -5.55 8.32
C ARG A 414 -20.55 -5.95 7.37
N ARG A 415 -19.85 -4.94 6.84
CA ARG A 415 -18.75 -5.12 5.88
C ARG A 415 -17.45 -4.53 6.44
N LEU A 416 -16.37 -5.28 6.30
CA LEU A 416 -15.01 -4.86 6.60
C LEU A 416 -14.17 -4.97 5.33
N VAL A 417 -13.50 -3.90 4.93
CA VAL A 417 -12.50 -3.96 3.85
C VAL A 417 -11.11 -3.97 4.46
N ILE A 418 -10.26 -4.90 4.06
CA ILE A 418 -8.88 -4.99 4.52
C ILE A 418 -7.96 -4.69 3.35
N THR A 419 -7.09 -3.69 3.54
CA THR A 419 -6.04 -3.31 2.60
C THR A 419 -4.65 -3.65 3.15
N PRO A 420 -3.58 -3.51 2.34
CA PRO A 420 -2.22 -3.78 2.79
C PRO A 420 -1.78 -2.96 4.01
N THR A 421 -2.30 -1.74 4.18
CA THR A 421 -1.92 -0.84 5.30
C THR A 421 -2.93 -0.79 6.44
N LYS A 422 -4.24 -1.04 6.20
CA LYS A 422 -5.28 -0.88 7.25
C LYS A 422 -6.52 -1.75 7.01
N ALA A 423 -7.54 -1.54 7.85
CA ALA A 423 -8.89 -2.03 7.63
C ALA A 423 -9.90 -0.87 7.69
N TYR A 424 -11.07 -1.06 7.08
CA TYR A 424 -12.15 -0.10 6.98
C TYR A 424 -13.47 -0.75 7.37
N CYS A 425 -14.08 -0.24 8.44
CA CYS A 425 -15.47 -0.58 8.74
C CYS A 425 -16.34 0.25 7.79
N LEU A 426 -17.22 -0.42 7.05
CA LEU A 426 -18.16 0.25 6.17
C LEU A 426 -19.53 0.33 6.85
N LEU A 427 -20.41 1.20 6.35
CA LEU A 427 -21.80 1.14 6.79
C LEU A 427 -22.37 -0.25 6.48
N PRO A 428 -23.18 -0.81 7.38
CA PRO A 428 -23.84 -2.07 7.09
C PRO A 428 -24.76 -1.92 5.88
N GLU A 429 -24.79 -2.95 5.03
CA GLU A 429 -25.58 -2.96 3.81
C GLU A 429 -26.77 -3.90 3.96
N VAL A 430 -27.89 -3.52 3.35
CA VAL A 430 -29.12 -4.28 3.36
C VAL A 430 -29.09 -5.27 2.20
N GLU A 431 -29.01 -6.57 2.47
CA GLU A 431 -29.03 -7.62 1.44
C GLU A 431 -30.14 -8.65 1.73
N LEU A 432 -30.51 -9.43 0.70
CA LEU A 432 -31.39 -10.57 0.88
C LEU A 432 -30.70 -11.64 1.74
N SER A 433 -31.43 -12.15 2.72
CA SER A 433 -30.94 -13.24 3.58
C SER A 433 -30.57 -14.47 2.74
N ASN A 434 -29.51 -15.16 3.11
CA ASN A 434 -29.17 -16.46 2.55
C ASN A 434 -29.61 -17.59 3.51
N ARG A 435 -29.53 -18.85 3.07
CA ARG A 435 -29.98 -20.00 3.90
C ARG A 435 -29.30 -20.07 5.26
N VAL A 436 -28.04 -19.62 5.37
CA VAL A 436 -27.27 -19.62 6.61
C VAL A 436 -27.82 -18.53 7.53
N LEU A 437 -27.97 -17.31 7.03
CA LEU A 437 -28.51 -16.18 7.81
C LEU A 437 -29.95 -16.43 8.27
N ARG A 438 -30.77 -17.13 7.47
CA ARG A 438 -32.12 -17.56 7.91
C ARG A 438 -32.09 -18.59 9.02
N LYS A 439 -31.17 -19.56 8.95
CA LYS A 439 -31.03 -20.60 9.99
C LYS A 439 -30.49 -20.05 11.30
N TYR A 440 -29.55 -19.11 11.22
CA TYR A 440 -28.84 -18.52 12.35
C TYR A 440 -29.28 -17.07 12.62
N LYS A 441 -30.56 -16.77 12.43
CA LYS A 441 -31.11 -15.41 12.52
C LYS A 441 -30.85 -14.72 13.86
N ASP A 442 -30.89 -15.49 14.95
CA ASP A 442 -30.72 -14.97 16.32
C ASP A 442 -29.28 -14.51 16.61
N VAL A 443 -28.33 -14.91 15.76
CA VAL A 443 -26.91 -14.52 15.83
C VAL A 443 -26.43 -13.90 14.51
N ALA A 444 -27.35 -13.40 13.68
CA ALA A 444 -27.03 -12.82 12.38
C ALA A 444 -26.07 -11.61 12.49
N ASP A 445 -26.14 -10.87 13.60
CA ASP A 445 -25.30 -9.71 13.88
C ASP A 445 -23.81 -10.08 14.09
N ARG A 446 -23.51 -11.36 14.30
CA ARG A 446 -22.15 -11.90 14.47
C ARG A 446 -21.49 -12.33 13.17
N PHE A 447 -22.20 -12.28 12.05
CA PHE A 447 -21.62 -12.49 10.72
C PHE A 447 -21.01 -11.18 10.20
N LEU A 448 -19.81 -11.29 9.63
CA LEU A 448 -19.08 -10.17 9.05
C LEU A 448 -18.59 -10.55 7.66
N ARG A 449 -18.89 -9.70 6.68
CA ARG A 449 -18.37 -9.85 5.32
C ARG A 449 -17.05 -9.09 5.20
N VAL A 450 -15.95 -9.82 5.05
CA VAL A 450 -14.61 -9.25 4.91
C VAL A 450 -14.20 -9.27 3.45
N THR A 451 -13.74 -8.15 2.91
CA THR A 451 -13.27 -8.01 1.52
C THR A 451 -11.80 -7.60 1.51
N PHE A 452 -10.95 -8.33 0.80
CA PHE A 452 -9.53 -7.99 0.66
C PHE A 452 -9.31 -7.18 -0.60
N MET A 453 -8.87 -5.94 -0.44
CA MET A 453 -8.69 -4.95 -1.51
C MET A 453 -7.29 -4.35 -1.45
N ASP A 454 -6.89 -3.67 -2.52
CA ASP A 454 -5.72 -2.78 -2.51
C ASP A 454 -6.14 -1.35 -2.11
N GLU A 455 -5.17 -0.48 -1.86
CA GLU A 455 -5.43 0.89 -1.42
C GLU A 455 -6.31 1.67 -2.40
N GLY A 456 -7.11 2.59 -1.86
CA GLY A 456 -8.13 3.32 -2.62
C GLY A 456 -9.30 2.44 -3.06
N MET A 457 -9.61 1.38 -2.29
CA MET A 457 -10.71 0.43 -2.56
C MET A 457 -10.62 -0.22 -3.94
N ARG A 458 -9.40 -0.54 -4.38
CA ARG A 458 -9.17 -1.18 -5.68
C ARG A 458 -9.13 -2.68 -5.56
N MET A 459 -9.48 -3.37 -6.63
CA MET A 459 -9.31 -4.82 -6.66
C MET A 459 -7.84 -5.19 -6.62
N MET A 460 -7.48 -6.06 -5.67
CA MET A 460 -6.09 -6.50 -5.47
C MET A 460 -5.64 -7.40 -6.63
N ASN A 461 -4.61 -7.01 -7.36
CA ASN A 461 -4.07 -7.85 -8.44
C ASN A 461 -3.07 -8.91 -7.91
N ALA A 462 -2.70 -9.88 -8.75
CA ALA A 462 -1.74 -10.92 -8.38
C ALA A 462 -0.36 -10.36 -7.99
N ASN A 463 0.06 -9.24 -8.62
CA ASN A 463 1.34 -8.58 -8.35
C ASN A 463 1.41 -7.95 -6.94
N VAL A 464 0.26 -7.75 -6.27
CA VAL A 464 0.24 -7.34 -4.86
C VAL A 464 0.61 -8.49 -3.94
N LEU A 465 0.23 -9.73 -4.28
CA LEU A 465 0.43 -10.93 -3.46
C LEU A 465 1.72 -11.68 -3.80
N THR A 466 2.15 -11.60 -5.06
CA THR A 466 3.33 -12.30 -5.55
C THR A 466 4.18 -11.41 -6.44
N PHE A 467 5.48 -11.64 -6.45
CA PHE A 467 6.43 -11.01 -7.36
C PHE A 467 7.35 -12.08 -7.96
N TYR A 468 8.05 -11.73 -9.04
CA TYR A 468 8.93 -12.65 -9.76
C TYR A 468 10.34 -12.08 -9.80
N ASN A 469 11.34 -12.93 -10.04
CA ASN A 469 12.67 -12.43 -10.38
C ASN A 469 12.64 -11.72 -11.73
N ALA A 470 13.64 -10.88 -11.99
CA ALA A 470 13.80 -10.19 -13.27
C ALA A 470 13.78 -11.19 -14.45
N ALA A 471 13.22 -10.79 -15.58
CA ALA A 471 13.04 -11.67 -16.75
C ALA A 471 14.36 -12.28 -17.23
N ILE A 472 15.44 -11.51 -17.19
CA ILE A 472 16.79 -11.96 -17.54
C ILE A 472 17.28 -13.12 -16.66
N VAL A 473 16.92 -13.16 -15.38
CA VAL A 473 17.27 -14.28 -14.48
C VAL A 473 16.61 -15.57 -14.97
N ARG A 474 15.36 -15.49 -15.42
CA ARG A 474 14.65 -16.65 -15.99
C ARG A 474 15.31 -17.11 -17.28
N GLU A 475 15.77 -16.20 -18.13
CA GLU A 475 16.46 -16.54 -19.37
C GLU A 475 17.84 -17.16 -19.13
N VAL A 476 18.56 -16.71 -18.10
CA VAL A 476 19.86 -17.27 -17.70
C VAL A 476 19.70 -18.66 -17.11
N THR A 477 18.77 -18.82 -16.17
CA THR A 477 18.65 -20.05 -15.33
C THR A 477 17.66 -21.07 -15.85
N SER A 478 16.78 -20.69 -16.78
CA SER A 478 15.58 -21.47 -17.16
C SER A 478 14.65 -21.78 -15.98
N THR A 479 14.76 -21.05 -14.87
CA THR A 479 13.91 -21.21 -13.69
C THR A 479 13.08 -19.95 -13.44
N SER A 480 11.81 -20.13 -13.06
CA SER A 480 10.94 -19.04 -12.64
C SER A 480 10.32 -19.38 -11.30
N PHE A 481 10.66 -18.62 -10.27
CA PHE A 481 10.10 -18.78 -8.93
C PHE A 481 9.23 -17.57 -8.60
N SER A 482 7.93 -17.81 -8.38
CA SER A 482 7.04 -16.80 -7.80
C SER A 482 7.33 -16.68 -6.31
N ARG A 483 7.55 -15.47 -5.83
CA ARG A 483 7.79 -15.18 -4.42
C ARG A 483 6.60 -14.46 -3.83
N LYS A 484 6.30 -14.72 -2.56
CA LYS A 484 5.16 -14.13 -1.84
C LYS A 484 5.56 -12.80 -1.23
N THR A 485 4.69 -11.80 -1.31
CA THR A 485 4.92 -10.47 -0.73
C THR A 485 4.57 -10.42 0.77
N GLY A 486 4.96 -9.34 1.45
CA GLY A 486 4.49 -9.06 2.81
C GLY A 486 2.97 -8.93 2.91
N VAL A 487 2.31 -8.49 1.82
CA VAL A 487 0.85 -8.44 1.74
C VAL A 487 0.25 -9.85 1.77
N PHE A 488 0.84 -10.81 1.03
CA PHE A 488 0.40 -12.20 1.11
C PHE A 488 0.49 -12.74 2.54
N LYS A 489 1.58 -12.45 3.26
CA LYS A 489 1.74 -12.86 4.67
C LYS A 489 0.61 -12.28 5.54
N ARG A 490 0.29 -10.99 5.38
CA ARG A 490 -0.80 -10.31 6.09
C ARG A 490 -2.16 -10.94 5.79
N VAL A 491 -2.50 -11.15 4.52
CA VAL A 491 -3.78 -11.76 4.13
C VAL A 491 -3.88 -13.18 4.70
N ARG A 492 -2.79 -13.95 4.60
CA ARG A 492 -2.72 -15.31 5.14
C ARG A 492 -2.94 -15.33 6.66
N SER A 493 -2.27 -14.47 7.43
CA SER A 493 -2.44 -14.46 8.90
C SER A 493 -3.87 -14.11 9.30
N ILE A 494 -4.52 -13.17 8.62
CA ILE A 494 -5.92 -12.80 8.89
C ILE A 494 -6.89 -13.95 8.54
N LEU A 495 -6.58 -14.74 7.53
CA LEU A 495 -7.37 -15.92 7.16
C LEU A 495 -7.15 -17.10 8.14
N THR A 496 -5.92 -17.31 8.62
CA THR A 496 -5.60 -18.44 9.51
C THR A 496 -5.92 -18.17 10.97
N ASP A 497 -5.57 -16.98 11.46
CA ASP A 497 -5.56 -16.67 12.89
C ASP A 497 -6.84 -15.92 13.31
N GLY A 498 -7.55 -15.35 12.33
CA GLY A 498 -8.66 -14.43 12.55
C GLY A 498 -8.19 -13.06 13.01
N PHE A 499 -9.09 -12.29 13.60
CA PHE A 499 -8.78 -10.98 14.17
C PHE A 499 -9.82 -10.56 15.21
N TYR A 500 -9.47 -9.59 16.05
CA TYR A 500 -10.41 -8.94 16.97
C TYR A 500 -10.96 -7.66 16.35
N LEU A 501 -12.22 -7.37 16.63
CA LEU A 501 -12.87 -6.11 16.26
C LEU A 501 -13.99 -5.81 17.26
N CYS A 502 -13.90 -4.64 17.92
CA CYS A 502 -14.88 -4.16 18.89
C CYS A 502 -15.26 -5.23 19.95
N GLY A 503 -14.26 -5.86 20.59
CA GLY A 503 -14.47 -6.91 21.59
C GLY A 503 -14.93 -8.28 21.09
N ARG A 504 -15.04 -8.49 19.76
CA ARG A 504 -15.39 -9.80 19.17
C ARG A 504 -14.20 -10.40 18.42
N LYS A 505 -13.92 -11.68 18.62
CA LYS A 505 -12.97 -12.44 17.80
C LYS A 505 -13.69 -13.01 16.58
N TYR A 506 -13.28 -12.59 15.39
CA TYR A 506 -13.79 -13.08 14.13
C TYR A 506 -12.89 -14.18 13.56
N SER A 507 -13.48 -15.35 13.38
CA SER A 507 -12.83 -16.51 12.76
C SER A 507 -13.35 -16.69 11.33
N PHE A 508 -12.46 -17.13 10.43
CA PHE A 508 -12.82 -17.42 9.05
C PHE A 508 -13.92 -18.51 8.99
N LEU A 509 -15.00 -18.25 8.26
CA LEU A 509 -16.13 -19.17 8.11
C LEU A 509 -16.11 -19.86 6.74
N ALA A 510 -16.20 -19.09 5.66
CA ALA A 510 -16.26 -19.62 4.30
C ALA A 510 -16.02 -18.53 3.25
N PHE A 511 -15.54 -18.95 2.08
CA PHE A 511 -15.69 -18.16 0.84
C PHE A 511 -17.03 -18.52 0.20
N SER A 512 -17.80 -17.55 -0.30
CA SER A 512 -18.92 -17.87 -1.20
C SER A 512 -18.44 -17.99 -2.64
N ALA A 513 -19.15 -18.78 -3.46
CA ALA A 513 -18.78 -19.02 -4.87
C ALA A 513 -18.72 -17.73 -5.71
N ASN A 514 -19.60 -16.76 -5.45
CA ASN A 514 -19.55 -15.43 -6.09
C ASN A 514 -18.49 -14.52 -5.47
N GLN A 515 -18.06 -14.78 -4.23
CA GLN A 515 -17.13 -13.95 -3.48
C GLN A 515 -15.64 -14.25 -3.76
N LEU A 516 -15.30 -15.37 -4.41
CA LEU A 516 -13.93 -15.61 -4.88
C LEU A 516 -13.49 -14.57 -5.92
N ARG A 517 -14.42 -14.12 -6.79
CA ARG A 517 -14.19 -13.03 -7.73
C ARG A 517 -14.03 -11.69 -7.01
N ASP A 518 -14.85 -11.46 -5.98
CA ASP A 518 -14.85 -10.24 -5.16
C ASP A 518 -13.79 -10.24 -4.06
N ARG A 519 -12.94 -11.27 -3.98
CA ARG A 519 -11.93 -11.44 -2.91
C ARG A 519 -12.52 -11.26 -1.50
N SER A 520 -13.75 -11.73 -1.32
CA SER A 520 -14.49 -11.60 -0.06
C SER A 520 -14.63 -12.94 0.65
N ALA A 521 -14.74 -12.92 1.96
CA ALA A 521 -14.99 -14.07 2.81
C ALA A 521 -15.97 -13.72 3.93
N TRP A 522 -16.71 -14.72 4.37
CA TRP A 522 -17.50 -14.66 5.58
C TRP A 522 -16.63 -14.99 6.79
N TYR A 523 -16.79 -14.17 7.82
CA TYR A 523 -16.24 -14.37 9.15
C TYR A 523 -17.39 -14.43 10.15
N PHE A 524 -17.18 -15.14 11.25
CA PHE A 524 -18.16 -15.27 12.32
C PHE A 524 -17.51 -15.05 13.69
N ALA A 525 -18.22 -14.33 14.56
CA ALA A 525 -17.82 -14.10 15.93
C ALA A 525 -18.52 -15.06 16.90
N GLU A 526 -17.78 -16.04 17.40
CA GLU A 526 -18.29 -17.09 18.29
C GLU A 526 -18.76 -16.52 19.63
N ASP A 527 -19.73 -17.18 20.27
CA ASP A 527 -20.35 -16.77 21.54
C ASP A 527 -20.36 -17.86 22.61
N GLY A 528 -19.54 -18.91 22.39
CA GLY A 528 -19.47 -20.10 23.22
C GLY A 528 -20.61 -21.10 22.98
N LYS A 529 -21.78 -20.65 22.52
CA LYS A 529 -22.92 -21.53 22.17
C LYS A 529 -22.86 -21.97 20.72
N ILE A 530 -22.54 -21.03 19.83
CA ILE A 530 -22.40 -21.23 18.39
C ILE A 530 -20.96 -20.94 17.99
N ASN A 531 -20.34 -21.90 17.32
CA ASN A 531 -18.99 -21.79 16.78
C ASN A 531 -18.95 -22.05 15.27
N VAL A 532 -17.82 -21.71 14.64
CA VAL A 532 -17.61 -21.88 13.19
C VAL A 532 -17.73 -23.35 12.78
N SER A 533 -17.28 -24.29 13.62
CA SER A 533 -17.32 -25.73 13.29
C SER A 533 -18.75 -26.27 13.21
N GLN A 534 -19.66 -25.79 14.06
CA GLN A 534 -21.08 -26.13 14.01
C GLN A 534 -21.77 -25.56 12.76
N ILE A 535 -21.51 -24.29 12.42
CA ILE A 535 -22.09 -23.67 11.22
C ILE A 535 -21.58 -24.38 9.97
N THR A 536 -20.28 -24.67 9.89
CA THR A 536 -19.70 -25.38 8.74
C THR A 536 -20.19 -26.83 8.63
N ALA A 537 -20.35 -27.54 9.75
CA ALA A 537 -20.94 -28.88 9.76
C ALA A 537 -22.37 -28.87 9.22
N TRP A 538 -23.17 -27.87 9.60
CA TRP A 538 -24.53 -27.70 9.09
C TRP A 538 -24.56 -27.33 7.59
N MET A 539 -23.63 -26.50 7.12
CA MET A 539 -23.56 -26.13 5.71
C MET A 539 -23.26 -27.33 4.79
N GLY A 540 -22.57 -28.36 5.31
CA GLY A 540 -22.30 -29.62 4.63
C GLY A 540 -20.80 -29.94 4.49
N LYS A 541 -20.50 -31.03 3.77
CA LYS A 541 -19.11 -31.45 3.52
C LYS A 541 -18.52 -30.67 2.34
N PHE A 542 -17.68 -29.68 2.63
CA PHE A 542 -16.85 -29.03 1.63
C PHE A 542 -15.65 -29.93 1.27
N THR A 543 -15.48 -30.25 -0.01
CA THR A 543 -14.32 -31.02 -0.51
C THR A 543 -13.03 -30.21 -0.55
N ASN A 544 -13.11 -28.87 -0.47
CA ASN A 544 -11.97 -27.96 -0.53
C ASN A 544 -11.85 -27.15 0.79
N ARG A 545 -11.39 -27.80 1.86
CA ARG A 545 -11.25 -27.19 3.20
C ARG A 545 -9.98 -26.37 3.39
N ASN A 546 -9.05 -26.38 2.44
CA ASN A 546 -7.76 -25.73 2.62
C ASN A 546 -7.79 -24.26 2.20
N ILE A 547 -7.67 -23.36 3.18
CA ILE A 547 -7.30 -21.94 3.00
C ILE A 547 -6.05 -21.84 2.08
N ALA A 548 -5.17 -22.84 2.16
CA ALA A 548 -3.99 -22.99 1.30
C ALA A 548 -4.29 -23.14 -0.20
N ASN A 549 -5.49 -23.55 -0.61
CA ASN A 549 -5.88 -23.71 -2.03
C ASN A 549 -6.56 -22.44 -2.60
N VAL A 550 -7.11 -21.58 -1.73
CA VAL A 550 -7.89 -20.41 -2.18
C VAL A 550 -7.01 -19.22 -2.53
N LEU A 551 -5.94 -18.98 -1.75
CA LEU A 551 -4.99 -17.91 -2.05
C LEU A 551 -4.23 -18.13 -3.37
N PRO A 552 -3.76 -19.35 -3.70
CA PRO A 552 -3.29 -19.67 -5.05
C PRO A 552 -4.36 -19.48 -6.12
N GLY A 553 -5.65 -19.73 -5.83
CA GLY A 553 -6.76 -19.42 -6.71
C GLY A 553 -6.88 -17.92 -7.04
N TRP A 554 -6.64 -17.04 -6.06
CA TRP A 554 -6.62 -15.58 -6.28
C TRP A 554 -5.43 -15.12 -7.13
N VAL A 555 -4.33 -15.87 -7.07
CA VAL A 555 -3.13 -15.64 -7.90
C VAL A 555 -3.33 -16.22 -9.31
N SER A 556 -3.89 -17.41 -9.45
CA SER A 556 -4.07 -18.14 -10.74
C SER A 556 -5.28 -17.74 -11.57
N ALA A 557 -6.36 -17.24 -10.96
CA ALA A 557 -7.53 -16.71 -11.69
C ALA A 557 -7.19 -15.51 -12.59
N SER A 558 -6.01 -14.91 -12.41
CA SER A 558 -5.47 -13.87 -13.28
C SER A 558 -4.76 -14.40 -14.54
N HIS A 559 -4.66 -15.72 -14.73
CA HIS A 559 -4.06 -16.38 -15.90
C HIS A 559 -5.04 -17.23 -16.72
N GLN A 560 -6.30 -17.35 -16.31
CA GLN A 560 -7.31 -18.06 -17.11
C GLN A 560 -8.09 -17.07 -17.97
N HIS A 561 -7.67 -16.95 -19.23
CA HIS A 561 -8.63 -16.67 -20.29
C HIS A 561 -9.72 -17.75 -20.24
N MET A 562 -10.97 -17.30 -20.10
CA MET A 562 -12.18 -18.11 -20.19
C MET A 562 -12.12 -19.06 -21.38
N GLN A 563 -12.15 -20.36 -21.12
CA GLN A 563 -12.91 -21.28 -21.95
C GLN A 563 -14.00 -21.91 -21.08
N ARG A 564 -15.20 -21.38 -21.34
CA ARG A 564 -16.58 -21.82 -21.07
C ARG A 564 -16.87 -22.66 -19.82
#